data_AF-A0A7C5LI97-F1
#
_entry.id   AF-A0A7C5LI97-F1
#
_cell.length_a   1.000
_cell.length_b   1.000
_cell.length_c   1.000
_cell.angle_alpha   90.00
_cell.angle_beta   90.00
_cell.angle_gamma   90.00
#
_symmetry.space_group_name_H-M   'P 1'
#
loop_
_entity.id
_entity.type
_entity.pdbx_description
1 polymer ?
#
loop_
_entity_poly.entity_id
_entity_poly.type
_entity_poly.pdbx_seq_one_letter_code
_entity_poly.pdbx_strand_id
1 'polypeptide(L)'
;MKPSIDYGREDIVKFLYLEEVLAQKSVLIIGPENENLMYIFEKMGCRSVKMFMPGKETLPDFDLAFLRGKRDATEERRRLIPFGAGQFDIIFIPDIGSVQDYRMVLSECSRIAGAKGLVVITARNAECTIAISQTGLEETADIWSLQSLEEMAGGYFKFIEKVGQCPFLAYAMVSFDPRRAEEGVRLDTSLMGSMSEEPEFFLLLCSNNPYEFSISNAVYQIPIVEMAPVQMPVSELPNQEEIEPRAIKTENEMLKKEISEKNVLVARLKKEIERLEREAEERRQKMFEMKQKMEQQRKDVQKEVLEKAIQKQVEKIPETWLGERESLMKEMEKLRKDYEKILKEDEVLRNENSLLRGDKEANEKRLNALKEEIEKLKEENIKIKAERDKEKDKVEDDKLKKELKYKEQIIEELLHELEIAPIGELEEGEKNKEVEEILHKVKEFETELSKSKDELDRTLKLKSELERRIEELVALNQMLADMIKLKENDYEKEKLFRIESVLNFCQDEIKKLAERIRVEGVGRELAILWARVEERKRLV
;
A
#
# COMPACT_ATOMS: atom_id res chain seq x y z
N MET A 1 -15.83 2.29 20.73
CA MET A 1 -15.46 3.41 19.83
C MET A 1 -14.00 3.22 19.46
N LYS A 2 -13.65 3.21 18.17
CA LYS A 2 -12.24 3.31 17.78
C LYS A 2 -11.75 4.70 18.24
N PRO A 3 -10.57 4.83 18.87
CA PRO A 3 -10.01 6.15 19.09
C PRO A 3 -9.80 6.79 17.73
N SER A 4 -10.65 7.76 17.36
CA SER A 4 -10.35 8.67 16.26
C SER A 4 -9.23 9.55 16.77
N ILE A 5 -8.05 9.38 16.19
CA ILE A 5 -6.92 10.23 16.52
C ILE A 5 -7.27 11.59 15.93
N ASP A 6 -7.44 12.59 16.80
CA ASP A 6 -7.77 13.95 16.39
C ASP A 6 -6.49 14.60 15.85
N TYR A 7 -6.19 14.31 14.59
CA TYR A 7 -5.01 14.82 13.88
C TYR A 7 -5.23 16.24 13.36
N GLY A 8 -5.65 17.18 14.22
CA GLY A 8 -5.78 18.60 13.87
C GLY A 8 -4.49 19.27 13.37
N ARG A 9 -3.37 18.53 13.31
CA ARG A 9 -2.06 18.97 12.82
C ARG A 9 -1.69 18.41 11.44
N GLU A 10 -2.45 17.49 10.85
CA GLU A 10 -2.24 17.06 9.45
C GLU A 10 -2.41 18.22 8.47
N ASP A 11 -3.34 19.11 8.78
CA ASP A 11 -3.53 20.35 8.04
C ASP A 11 -2.25 21.20 8.05
N ILE A 12 -1.50 21.28 9.16
CA ILE A 12 -0.21 22.01 9.21
C ILE A 12 0.74 21.51 8.11
N VAL A 13 0.81 20.20 7.90
CA VAL A 13 1.69 19.56 6.89
C VAL A 13 1.43 20.11 5.50
N LYS A 14 0.18 20.43 5.16
CA LYS A 14 -0.22 21.04 3.88
C LYS A 14 0.25 22.47 3.71
N PHE A 15 0.70 23.17 4.76
CA PHE A 15 0.96 24.62 4.68
C PHE A 15 2.33 25.05 5.18
N LEU A 16 3.16 24.14 5.70
CA LEU A 16 4.49 24.50 6.21
C LEU A 16 5.35 25.22 5.18
N TYR A 17 5.23 24.85 3.91
CA TYR A 17 5.97 25.49 2.83
C TYR A 17 5.53 26.93 2.52
N LEU A 18 4.39 27.38 3.09
CA LEU A 18 3.90 28.73 2.95
C LEU A 18 4.38 29.66 4.06
N GLU A 19 5.07 29.18 5.09
CA GLU A 19 5.44 30.01 6.27
C GLU A 19 6.17 31.31 5.88
N GLU A 20 7.19 31.21 5.02
CA GLU A 20 7.94 32.37 4.52
C GLU A 20 7.06 33.33 3.71
N VAL A 21 6.06 32.80 3.01
CA VAL A 21 5.15 33.56 2.16
C VAL A 21 4.05 34.23 2.99
N LEU A 22 3.60 33.59 4.08
CA LEU A 22 2.50 34.02 4.94
C LEU A 22 2.88 35.14 5.91
N ALA A 23 4.18 35.27 6.24
CA ALA A 23 4.66 36.28 7.18
C ALA A 23 4.19 37.69 6.80
N GLN A 24 3.52 38.37 7.74
CA GLN A 24 2.98 39.72 7.59
C GLN A 24 1.92 39.89 6.48
N LYS A 25 1.34 38.81 5.95
CA LYS A 25 0.31 38.86 4.90
C LYS A 25 -1.10 38.85 5.46
N SER A 26 -2.03 39.41 4.68
CA SER A 26 -3.46 39.26 4.89
C SER A 26 -3.97 38.04 4.15
N VAL A 27 -4.60 37.11 4.88
CA VAL A 27 -5.01 35.80 4.36
C VAL A 27 -6.51 35.61 4.47
N LEU A 28 -7.12 35.10 3.39
CA LEU A 28 -8.49 34.64 3.36
C LEU A 28 -8.53 33.12 3.16
N ILE A 29 -9.16 32.40 4.07
CA ILE A 29 -9.40 30.95 3.95
C ILE A 29 -10.83 30.76 3.43
N ILE A 30 -11.01 30.01 2.35
CA ILE A 30 -12.32 29.70 1.76
C ILE A 30 -12.54 28.19 1.82
N GLY A 31 -13.53 27.76 2.60
CA GLY A 31 -13.82 26.34 2.78
C GLY A 31 -14.72 26.06 3.99
N PRO A 32 -14.93 24.78 4.36
CA PRO A 32 -15.62 24.42 5.57
C PRO A 32 -14.91 25.02 6.80
N GLU A 33 -15.71 25.36 7.81
CA GLU A 33 -15.22 25.96 9.05
C GLU A 33 -14.22 25.04 9.75
N ASN A 34 -12.97 25.50 9.82
CA ASN A 34 -11.87 24.79 10.47
C ASN A 34 -11.12 25.79 11.36
N GLU A 35 -11.52 25.83 12.63
CA GLU A 35 -10.98 26.76 13.63
C GLU A 35 -9.45 26.61 13.79
N ASN A 36 -8.91 25.41 13.57
CA ASN A 36 -7.49 25.14 13.69
C ASN A 36 -6.66 25.89 12.62
N LEU A 37 -7.17 26.00 11.38
CA LEU A 37 -6.46 26.69 10.30
C LEU A 37 -6.22 28.16 10.59
N MET A 38 -7.23 28.85 11.13
CA MET A 38 -7.09 30.26 11.48
C MET A 38 -5.99 30.46 12.52
N TYR A 39 -6.02 29.65 13.59
CA TYR A 39 -5.00 29.69 14.64
C TYR A 39 -3.59 29.38 14.11
N ILE A 40 -3.46 28.39 13.22
CA ILE A 40 -2.17 28.03 12.60
C ILE A 40 -1.61 29.20 11.80
N PHE A 41 -2.43 29.84 10.96
CA PHE A 41 -1.96 30.96 10.11
C PHE A 41 -1.61 32.20 10.94
N GLU A 42 -2.34 32.46 12.03
CA GLU A 42 -1.97 33.50 13.00
C GLU A 42 -0.61 33.19 13.65
N LYS A 43 -0.35 31.93 14.01
CA LYS A 43 0.94 31.49 14.57
C LYS A 43 2.09 31.59 13.57
N MET A 44 1.83 31.38 12.29
CA MET A 44 2.80 31.61 11.20
C MET A 44 3.08 33.10 10.92
N GLY A 45 2.51 34.02 11.72
CA GLY A 45 2.81 35.44 11.63
C GLY A 45 2.02 36.20 10.56
N CYS A 46 0.87 35.67 10.12
CA CYS A 46 -0.06 36.41 9.28
C CYS A 46 -0.52 37.70 9.98
N ARG A 47 -0.66 38.80 9.22
CA ARG A 47 -1.12 40.09 9.73
C ARG A 47 -2.61 40.05 10.08
N SER A 48 -3.39 39.34 9.28
CA SER A 48 -4.82 39.14 9.51
C SER A 48 -5.26 37.86 8.80
N VAL A 49 -6.03 37.02 9.48
CA VAL A 49 -6.63 35.82 8.89
C VAL A 49 -8.14 35.98 8.95
N LYS A 50 -8.82 35.71 7.84
CA LYS A 50 -10.28 35.64 7.78
C LYS A 50 -10.70 34.31 7.17
N MET A 51 -11.85 33.81 7.58
CA MET A 51 -12.44 32.62 7.00
C MET A 51 -13.79 32.94 6.38
N PHE A 52 -14.09 32.33 5.24
CA PHE A 52 -15.36 32.42 4.55
C PHE A 52 -15.81 31.02 4.13
N MET A 53 -17.06 30.69 4.43
CA MET A 53 -17.62 29.38 4.12
C MET A 53 -18.71 29.52 3.06
N PRO A 54 -18.47 29.06 1.82
CA PRO A 54 -19.46 29.13 0.76
C PRO A 54 -20.74 28.37 1.13
N GLY A 55 -21.91 28.94 0.84
CA GLY A 55 -23.21 28.26 0.97
C GLY A 55 -23.82 28.20 2.37
N LYS A 56 -23.09 28.61 3.42
CA LYS A 56 -23.61 28.72 4.81
C LYS A 56 -23.88 30.18 5.22
N GLU A 57 -24.19 31.04 4.26
CA GLU A 57 -24.54 32.42 4.57
C GLU A 57 -25.72 32.46 5.55
N THR A 58 -25.44 32.85 6.78
CA THR A 58 -26.37 33.70 7.50
C THR A 58 -26.40 34.98 6.69
N LEU A 59 -27.52 35.23 6.00
CA LEU A 59 -27.81 36.54 5.43
C LEU A 59 -27.38 37.57 6.49
N PRO A 60 -26.48 38.52 6.18
CA PRO A 60 -26.03 39.49 7.17
C PRO A 60 -27.28 40.09 7.82
N ASP A 61 -27.32 40.10 9.15
CA ASP A 61 -28.43 40.66 9.94
C ASP A 61 -28.87 41.93 9.24
N PHE A 62 -30.08 41.89 8.68
CA PHE A 62 -30.64 42.92 7.79
C PHE A 62 -30.16 44.31 8.22
N ASP A 63 -29.15 44.87 7.55
CA ASP A 63 -28.68 46.19 7.88
C ASP A 63 -29.82 47.15 7.56
N LEU A 64 -30.51 47.65 8.58
CA LEU A 64 -31.66 48.55 8.46
C LEU A 64 -31.29 49.87 7.75
N ALA A 65 -29.99 50.16 7.57
CA ALA A 65 -29.53 51.23 6.69
C ALA A 65 -29.90 50.99 5.21
N PHE A 66 -30.07 49.72 4.80
CA PHE A 66 -30.46 49.30 3.45
C PHE A 66 -31.90 49.66 3.07
N LEU A 67 -32.83 49.64 4.04
CA LEU A 67 -34.23 50.03 3.81
C LEU A 67 -34.41 51.55 3.69
N ARG A 68 -33.38 52.35 3.98
CA ARG A 68 -33.43 53.83 3.93
C ARG A 68 -33.14 54.45 2.55
N GLY A 69 -33.27 53.68 1.47
CA GLY A 69 -33.62 54.27 0.18
C GLY A 69 -32.49 54.80 -0.70
N LYS A 70 -31.32 54.15 -0.75
CA LYS A 70 -30.36 54.39 -1.83
C LYS A 70 -30.68 53.47 -3.03
N ARG A 71 -31.21 54.09 -4.09
CA ARG A 71 -31.52 53.49 -5.41
C ARG A 71 -30.28 53.09 -6.23
N ASP A 72 -29.08 53.37 -5.73
CA ASP A 72 -27.81 53.16 -6.45
C ASP A 72 -27.05 51.90 -6.02
N ALA A 73 -27.72 50.89 -5.48
CA ALA A 73 -27.07 49.59 -5.26
C ALA A 73 -26.98 48.79 -6.58
N THR A 74 -26.22 49.35 -7.52
CA THR A 74 -25.86 48.78 -8.82
C THR A 74 -24.77 47.72 -8.64
N GLU A 75 -25.00 46.52 -9.21
CA GLU A 75 -24.06 45.38 -9.41
C GLU A 75 -23.28 44.78 -8.22
N GLU A 76 -22.96 45.53 -7.16
CA GLU A 76 -22.24 45.02 -5.99
C GLU A 76 -23.04 43.98 -5.19
N ARG A 77 -24.34 43.86 -5.44
CA ARG A 77 -25.29 42.94 -4.77
C ARG A 77 -25.28 41.50 -5.26
N ARG A 78 -24.43 41.12 -6.22
CA ARG A 78 -24.27 39.71 -6.68
C ARG A 78 -22.91 39.12 -6.34
N ARG A 79 -22.17 39.74 -5.43
CA ARG A 79 -20.89 39.18 -4.98
C ARG A 79 -21.16 38.04 -4.02
N LEU A 80 -20.67 36.86 -4.37
CA LEU A 80 -20.73 35.67 -3.52
C LEU A 80 -19.88 35.86 -2.25
N ILE A 81 -18.81 36.66 -2.32
CA ILE A 81 -17.88 36.85 -1.22
C ILE A 81 -17.85 38.34 -0.84
N PRO A 82 -18.17 38.72 0.42
CA PRO A 82 -18.39 40.11 0.84
C PRO A 82 -17.08 40.88 1.11
N PHE A 83 -16.06 40.68 0.27
CA PHE A 83 -14.77 41.35 0.40
C PHE A 83 -14.47 42.28 -0.78
N GLY A 84 -13.73 43.35 -0.49
CA GLY A 84 -13.27 44.33 -1.47
C GLY A 84 -12.29 43.71 -2.47
N ALA A 85 -12.16 44.34 -3.65
CA ALA A 85 -11.14 43.93 -4.61
C ALA A 85 -9.74 44.21 -4.07
N GLY A 86 -8.80 43.28 -4.28
CA GLY A 86 -7.43 43.39 -3.82
C GLY A 86 -7.23 43.47 -2.30
N GLN A 87 -8.20 42.98 -1.52
CA GLN A 87 -8.18 43.08 -0.05
C GLN A 87 -7.18 42.13 0.60
N PHE A 88 -6.85 41.00 -0.04
CA PHE A 88 -5.99 39.97 0.55
C PHE A 88 -4.75 39.71 -0.28
N ASP A 89 -3.64 39.47 0.42
CA ASP A 89 -2.39 39.07 -0.18
C ASP A 89 -2.40 37.59 -0.57
N ILE A 90 -3.08 36.75 0.22
CA ILE A 90 -3.18 35.30 -0.02
C ILE A 90 -4.63 34.86 0.17
N ILE A 91 -5.13 34.06 -0.76
CA ILE A 91 -6.40 33.35 -0.64
C ILE A 91 -6.10 31.87 -0.65
N PHE A 92 -6.59 31.15 0.34
CA PHE A 92 -6.31 29.75 0.56
C PHE A 92 -7.60 28.94 0.47
N ILE A 93 -7.64 27.93 -0.41
CA ILE A 93 -8.75 26.99 -0.58
C ILE A 93 -8.25 25.60 -0.16
N PRO A 94 -8.50 25.15 1.09
CA PRO A 94 -7.94 23.90 1.64
C PRO A 94 -8.40 22.63 0.94
N ASP A 95 -9.56 22.68 0.29
CA ASP A 95 -10.03 21.62 -0.58
C ASP A 95 -11.08 22.19 -1.55
N ILE A 96 -10.74 22.22 -2.83
CA ILE A 96 -11.68 22.68 -3.86
C ILE A 96 -12.89 21.74 -4.01
N GLY A 97 -12.75 20.45 -3.67
CA GLY A 97 -13.85 19.48 -3.71
C GLY A 97 -14.96 19.80 -2.70
N SER A 98 -14.63 20.48 -1.61
CA SER A 98 -15.60 20.94 -0.61
C SER A 98 -16.43 22.16 -1.06
N VAL A 99 -16.07 22.79 -2.19
CA VAL A 99 -16.70 24.03 -2.67
C VAL A 99 -17.70 23.73 -3.78
N GLN A 100 -19.01 23.85 -3.48
CA GLN A 100 -20.09 23.51 -4.43
C GLN A 100 -20.08 24.32 -5.73
N ASP A 101 -19.82 25.64 -5.66
CA ASP A 101 -19.72 26.51 -6.84
C ASP A 101 -18.31 27.10 -6.97
N TYR A 102 -17.35 26.21 -7.21
CA TYR A 102 -15.95 26.58 -7.35
C TYR A 102 -15.72 27.62 -8.46
N ARG A 103 -16.53 27.64 -9.53
CA ARG A 103 -16.36 28.60 -10.64
C ARG A 103 -16.62 30.03 -10.18
N MET A 104 -17.74 30.26 -9.50
CA MET A 104 -18.03 31.57 -8.92
C MET A 104 -17.00 31.96 -7.87
N VAL A 105 -16.59 31.02 -7.02
CA VAL A 105 -15.57 31.26 -5.99
C VAL A 105 -14.23 31.67 -6.63
N LEU A 106 -13.73 30.94 -7.63
CA LEU A 106 -12.46 31.27 -8.29
C LEU A 106 -12.51 32.60 -9.03
N SER A 107 -13.64 32.94 -9.66
CA SER A 107 -13.86 34.27 -10.24
C SER A 107 -13.73 35.38 -9.19
N GLU A 108 -14.35 35.18 -8.02
CA GLU A 108 -14.27 36.14 -6.92
C GLU A 108 -12.86 36.17 -6.29
N CYS A 109 -12.17 35.03 -6.18
CA CYS A 109 -10.79 34.98 -5.72
C CYS A 109 -9.87 35.83 -6.61
N SER A 110 -10.01 35.75 -7.93
CA SER A 110 -9.22 36.56 -8.88
C SER A 110 -9.44 38.07 -8.70
N ARG A 111 -10.65 38.47 -8.26
CA ARG A 111 -11.01 39.87 -7.94
C ARG A 111 -10.48 40.30 -6.56
N ILE A 112 -10.62 39.44 -5.56
CA ILE A 112 -10.35 39.73 -4.14
C ILE A 112 -8.86 39.67 -3.83
N ALA A 113 -8.11 38.84 -4.55
CA ALA A 113 -6.67 38.78 -4.45
C ALA A 113 -6.06 40.11 -4.90
N GLY A 114 -5.05 40.60 -4.16
CA GLY A 114 -4.27 41.78 -4.52
C GLY A 114 -3.63 41.64 -5.90
N ALA A 115 -3.08 42.73 -6.43
CA ALA A 115 -2.34 42.68 -7.70
C ALA A 115 -1.21 41.64 -7.66
N LYS A 116 -0.50 41.53 -6.53
CA LYS A 116 0.49 40.49 -6.26
C LYS A 116 -0.07 39.34 -5.41
N GLY A 117 -1.39 39.22 -5.38
CA GLY A 117 -2.07 38.26 -4.53
C GLY A 117 -1.89 36.84 -5.06
N LEU A 118 -1.74 35.90 -4.13
CA LEU A 118 -1.60 34.48 -4.42
C LEU A 118 -2.91 33.78 -4.07
N VAL A 119 -3.43 32.97 -4.98
CA VAL A 119 -4.51 32.03 -4.68
C VAL A 119 -3.91 30.64 -4.64
N VAL A 120 -4.00 29.98 -3.49
CA VAL A 120 -3.54 28.60 -3.30
C VAL A 120 -4.75 27.70 -3.25
N ILE A 121 -4.82 26.76 -4.19
CA ILE A 121 -5.91 25.81 -4.33
C ILE A 121 -5.34 24.44 -4.06
N THR A 122 -5.90 23.72 -3.11
CA THR A 122 -5.52 22.33 -2.85
C THR A 122 -6.66 21.39 -3.20
N ALA A 123 -6.30 20.21 -3.66
CA ALA A 123 -7.23 19.16 -4.03
C ALA A 123 -6.59 17.80 -3.76
N ARG A 124 -7.38 16.83 -3.32
CA ARG A 124 -6.89 15.47 -3.11
C ARG A 124 -6.62 14.80 -4.46
N ASN A 125 -5.47 14.15 -4.59
CA ASN A 125 -5.19 13.34 -5.76
C ASN A 125 -5.99 12.04 -5.67
N ALA A 126 -6.85 11.79 -6.65
CA ALA A 126 -7.64 10.56 -6.71
C ALA A 126 -6.82 9.32 -7.08
N GLU A 127 -5.64 9.50 -7.68
CA GLU A 127 -4.75 8.40 -8.04
C GLU A 127 -3.89 7.95 -6.84
N CYS A 128 -3.89 8.71 -5.74
CA CYS A 128 -3.19 8.35 -4.52
C CYS A 128 -3.90 7.19 -3.81
N THR A 129 -3.28 6.00 -3.86
CA THR A 129 -3.82 4.77 -3.27
C THR A 129 -3.57 4.64 -1.77
N ILE A 130 -2.55 5.33 -1.24
CA ILE A 130 -2.12 5.27 0.15
C ILE A 130 -1.97 6.70 0.67
N ALA A 131 -3.08 7.27 1.16
CA ALA A 131 -3.05 8.56 1.82
C ALA A 131 -2.53 8.41 3.27
N ILE A 132 -1.59 9.26 3.65
CA ILE A 132 -1.07 9.32 5.02
C ILE A 132 -1.96 10.21 5.90
N SER A 133 -2.59 11.23 5.32
CA SER A 133 -3.44 12.20 6.05
C SER A 133 -4.91 11.78 6.04
N GLN A 134 -5.52 11.66 7.21
CA GLN A 134 -6.96 11.45 7.39
C GLN A 134 -7.70 12.79 7.34
N THR A 135 -7.95 13.27 6.14
CA THR A 135 -8.58 14.61 5.95
C THR A 135 -10.06 14.70 6.31
N GLY A 136 -10.72 13.61 6.68
CA GLY A 136 -12.18 13.59 6.86
C GLY A 136 -12.96 13.84 5.56
N LEU A 137 -12.28 13.94 4.42
CA LEU A 137 -12.83 14.20 3.09
C LEU A 137 -13.07 12.90 2.30
N GLU A 138 -13.04 11.75 2.96
CA GLU A 138 -13.22 10.41 2.37
C GLU A 138 -14.59 10.25 1.66
N GLU A 139 -15.55 11.14 1.94
CA GLU A 139 -16.90 11.11 1.39
C GLU A 139 -17.10 12.03 0.17
N THR A 140 -16.09 12.78 -0.27
CA THR A 140 -16.24 13.67 -1.43
C THR A 140 -16.17 12.88 -2.74
N ALA A 141 -17.23 12.95 -3.55
CA ALA A 141 -17.40 12.16 -4.77
C ALA A 141 -16.56 12.64 -5.96
N ASP A 142 -16.06 13.88 -5.90
CA ASP A 142 -15.38 14.51 -7.02
C ASP A 142 -13.88 14.23 -6.99
N ILE A 143 -13.51 13.26 -7.82
CA ILE A 143 -12.14 12.87 -8.15
C ILE A 143 -11.52 13.96 -9.03
N TRP A 144 -10.56 14.73 -8.48
CA TRP A 144 -9.80 15.72 -9.24
C TRP A 144 -8.49 15.13 -9.76
N SER A 145 -8.20 15.36 -11.04
CA SER A 145 -6.88 15.11 -11.63
C SER A 145 -6.11 16.42 -11.73
N LEU A 146 -4.78 16.36 -11.79
CA LEU A 146 -3.96 17.57 -11.93
C LEU A 146 -4.34 18.38 -13.19
N GLN A 147 -4.65 17.69 -14.28
CA GLN A 147 -5.06 18.34 -15.53
C GLN A 147 -6.41 19.06 -15.38
N SER A 148 -7.41 18.46 -14.71
CA SER A 148 -8.72 19.10 -14.55
C SER A 148 -8.65 20.33 -13.63
N LEU A 149 -7.78 20.29 -12.61
CA LEU A 149 -7.49 21.43 -11.75
C LEU A 149 -6.83 22.58 -12.53
N GLU A 150 -5.86 22.27 -13.38
CA GLU A 150 -5.15 23.25 -14.20
C GLU A 150 -6.07 23.92 -15.22
N GLU A 151 -6.89 23.14 -15.93
CA GLU A 151 -7.85 23.66 -16.90
C GLU A 151 -8.89 24.58 -16.23
N MET A 152 -9.36 24.21 -15.03
CA MET A 152 -10.26 25.04 -14.23
C MET A 152 -9.61 26.36 -13.82
N ALA A 153 -8.41 26.31 -13.23
CA ALA A 153 -7.71 27.50 -12.75
C ALA A 153 -7.26 28.42 -13.90
N GLY A 154 -6.90 27.85 -15.05
CA GLY A 154 -6.47 28.57 -16.25
C GLY A 154 -7.52 29.51 -16.84
N GLY A 155 -8.80 29.29 -16.51
CA GLY A 155 -9.88 30.22 -16.87
C GLY A 155 -9.86 31.54 -16.09
N TYR A 156 -9.20 31.60 -14.93
CA TYR A 156 -9.26 32.74 -14.00
C TYR A 156 -7.91 33.39 -13.70
N PHE A 157 -6.81 32.66 -13.89
CA PHE A 157 -5.45 33.08 -13.54
C PHE A 157 -4.49 32.91 -14.72
N LYS A 158 -3.54 33.83 -14.84
CA LYS A 158 -2.56 33.84 -15.96
C LYS A 158 -1.34 32.97 -15.68
N PHE A 159 -0.92 32.93 -14.41
CA PHE A 159 0.22 32.16 -13.95
C PHE A 159 -0.32 31.08 -13.04
N ILE A 160 0.12 29.84 -13.27
CA ILE A 160 -0.24 28.66 -12.48
C ILE A 160 1.04 27.85 -12.26
N GLU A 161 1.43 27.66 -11.00
CA GLU A 161 2.51 26.76 -10.61
C GLU A 161 1.89 25.52 -9.97
N LYS A 162 2.33 24.34 -10.41
CA LYS A 162 1.78 23.04 -10.04
C LYS A 162 2.73 22.36 -9.07
N VAL A 163 2.24 22.01 -7.90
CA VAL A 163 3.02 21.34 -6.86
C VAL A 163 2.27 20.09 -6.43
N GLY A 164 3.00 18.98 -6.30
CA GLY A 164 2.50 17.75 -5.68
C GLY A 164 3.05 17.66 -4.26
N GLN A 165 2.17 17.42 -3.29
CA GLN A 165 2.57 17.10 -1.93
C GLN A 165 2.50 15.59 -1.74
N CYS A 166 3.65 14.97 -1.55
CA CYS A 166 3.77 13.56 -1.21
C CYS A 166 4.35 13.48 0.20
N PRO A 167 3.55 13.22 1.25
CA PRO A 167 4.13 12.87 2.54
C PRO A 167 4.80 11.51 2.41
N PHE A 168 6.03 11.37 2.90
CA PHE A 168 6.79 10.13 2.87
C PHE A 168 7.51 9.90 4.19
N LEU A 169 7.68 8.64 4.57
CA LEU A 169 8.55 8.27 5.68
C LEU A 169 9.99 8.25 5.18
N ALA A 170 10.85 9.09 5.76
CA ALA A 170 12.27 9.09 5.45
C ALA A 170 13.14 8.92 6.69
N TYR A 171 14.29 8.28 6.49
CA TYR A 171 15.36 8.19 7.45
C TYR A 171 16.47 9.15 7.02
N ALA A 172 16.81 10.11 7.88
CA ALA A 172 17.95 11.00 7.65
C ALA A 172 19.22 10.35 8.21
N MET A 173 20.25 10.20 7.37
CA MET A 173 21.59 9.83 7.80
C MET A 173 22.44 11.11 7.91
N VAL A 174 22.75 11.52 9.14
CA VAL A 174 23.51 12.75 9.39
C VAL A 174 24.99 12.41 9.58
N SER A 175 25.86 13.01 8.76
CA SER A 175 27.30 12.98 8.97
C SER A 175 27.72 14.19 9.80
N PHE A 176 28.41 13.96 10.90
CA PHE A 176 28.97 15.03 11.75
C PHE A 176 30.34 15.53 11.27
N ASP A 177 30.74 15.23 10.03
CA ASP A 177 31.99 15.73 9.47
C ASP A 177 31.82 17.20 9.06
N PRO A 178 32.48 18.16 9.77
CA PRO A 178 32.33 19.59 9.48
C PRO A 178 32.80 19.96 8.07
N ARG A 179 33.62 19.14 7.41
CA ARG A 179 34.06 19.38 6.03
C ARG A 179 32.95 19.16 5.01
N ARG A 180 31.93 18.38 5.36
CA ARG A 180 30.78 18.07 4.50
C ARG A 180 29.55 18.95 4.80
N ALA A 181 29.63 19.82 5.81
CA ALA A 181 28.53 20.71 6.19
C ALA A 181 28.11 21.66 5.05
N GLU A 182 29.03 21.97 4.13
CA GLU A 182 28.78 22.83 2.97
C GLU A 182 28.03 22.13 1.82
N GLU A 183 27.92 20.79 1.84
CA GLU A 183 27.30 20.03 0.73
C GLU A 183 25.76 20.04 0.76
N GLY A 184 25.15 20.59 1.81
CA GLY A 184 23.70 20.72 1.96
C GLY A 184 22.96 19.38 2.15
N VAL A 185 21.63 19.43 2.08
CA VAL A 185 20.78 18.23 2.14
C VAL A 185 20.75 17.57 0.76
N ARG A 186 21.13 16.30 0.67
CA ARG A 186 21.01 15.50 -0.55
C ARG A 186 19.89 14.47 -0.38
N LEU A 187 18.94 14.51 -1.31
CA LEU A 187 17.89 13.50 -1.43
C LEU A 187 18.33 12.47 -2.47
N ASP A 188 18.57 11.24 -2.04
CA ASP A 188 18.83 10.11 -2.93
C ASP A 188 17.53 9.35 -3.20
N THR A 189 16.94 9.57 -4.37
CA THR A 189 15.71 8.89 -4.80
C THR A 189 15.98 7.57 -5.52
N SER A 190 17.24 7.10 -5.60
CA SER A 190 17.58 5.86 -6.32
C SER A 190 16.96 4.60 -5.70
N LEU A 191 16.54 4.68 -4.43
CA LEU A 191 15.83 3.63 -3.71
C LEU A 191 14.32 3.64 -3.95
N MET A 192 13.74 4.77 -4.37
CA MET A 192 12.39 4.79 -4.91
C MET A 192 12.47 4.03 -6.24
N GLY A 193 11.72 2.94 -6.39
CA GLY A 193 11.79 2.09 -7.58
C GLY A 193 11.38 2.83 -8.87
N SER A 194 11.01 2.07 -9.90
CA SER A 194 10.48 2.65 -11.15
C SER A 194 9.10 3.30 -11.01
N MET A 195 8.53 3.34 -9.81
CA MET A 195 7.26 4.00 -9.53
C MET A 195 7.52 5.08 -8.48
N SER A 196 7.41 6.34 -8.91
CA SER A 196 7.24 7.45 -7.98
C SER A 196 5.93 7.25 -7.23
N GLU A 197 5.92 7.50 -5.93
CA GLU A 197 4.66 7.57 -5.19
C GLU A 197 3.82 8.71 -5.76
N GLU A 198 2.53 8.44 -5.98
CA GLU A 198 1.59 9.47 -6.43
C GLU A 198 1.39 10.50 -5.30
N PRO A 199 1.47 11.81 -5.59
CA PRO A 199 1.29 12.83 -4.56
C PRO A 199 -0.09 12.69 -3.93
N GLU A 200 -0.20 12.90 -2.63
CA GLU A 200 -1.47 12.82 -1.90
C GLU A 200 -2.36 14.03 -2.20
N PHE A 201 -1.76 15.21 -2.32
CA PHE A 201 -2.45 16.45 -2.69
C PHE A 201 -1.80 17.11 -3.89
N PHE A 202 -2.64 17.66 -4.76
CA PHE A 202 -2.24 18.65 -5.75
C PHE A 202 -2.47 20.04 -5.17
N LEU A 203 -1.49 20.91 -5.41
CA LEU A 203 -1.51 22.29 -4.97
C LEU A 203 -1.26 23.16 -6.19
N LEU A 204 -2.23 23.99 -6.51
CA LEU A 204 -2.10 25.02 -7.52
C LEU A 204 -1.86 26.35 -6.83
N LEU A 205 -0.72 26.92 -7.14
CA LEU A 205 -0.42 28.31 -6.87
C LEU A 205 -0.91 29.08 -8.08
N CYS A 206 -1.75 30.08 -7.88
CA CYS A 206 -2.39 30.81 -8.97
C CYS A 206 -2.25 32.31 -8.74
N SER A 207 -1.91 33.05 -9.80
CA SER A 207 -1.78 34.50 -9.74
C SER A 207 -2.07 35.15 -11.09
N ASN A 208 -2.45 36.42 -11.04
CA ASN A 208 -2.60 37.27 -12.23
C ASN A 208 -1.28 37.91 -12.68
N ASN A 209 -0.26 37.89 -11.81
CA ASN A 209 1.09 38.37 -12.08
C ASN A 209 2.14 37.28 -11.79
N PRO A 210 3.34 37.35 -12.38
CA PRO A 210 4.41 36.39 -12.10
C PRO A 210 4.70 36.29 -10.59
N TYR A 211 5.00 35.08 -10.12
CA TYR A 211 5.34 34.86 -8.72
C TYR A 211 6.67 35.54 -8.37
N GLU A 212 6.73 36.17 -7.20
CA GLU A 212 8.00 36.64 -6.63
C GLU A 212 8.76 35.50 -5.93
N PHE A 213 8.06 34.41 -5.62
CA PHE A 213 8.52 33.26 -4.84
C PHE A 213 8.10 31.97 -5.55
N SER A 214 9.03 31.04 -5.77
CA SER A 214 8.69 29.67 -6.18
C SER A 214 8.72 28.78 -4.96
N ILE A 215 7.74 27.91 -4.85
CA ILE A 215 7.57 26.94 -3.75
C ILE A 215 8.14 25.56 -4.14
N SER A 216 8.61 25.42 -5.38
CA SER A 216 9.14 24.15 -5.90
C SER A 216 10.43 23.69 -5.21
N ASN A 217 10.57 22.36 -5.05
CA ASN A 217 11.79 21.64 -4.63
C ASN A 217 12.22 21.82 -3.16
N ALA A 218 11.28 21.92 -2.23
CA ALA A 218 11.59 21.98 -0.80
C ALA A 218 11.25 20.66 -0.08
N VAL A 219 12.14 20.23 0.82
CA VAL A 219 11.92 19.09 1.73
C VAL A 219 11.71 19.66 3.13
N TYR A 220 10.54 19.41 3.71
CA TYR A 220 10.19 19.88 5.04
C TYR A 220 10.28 18.73 6.03
N GLN A 221 11.16 18.88 7.01
CA GLN A 221 11.22 17.96 8.15
C GLN A 221 10.22 18.43 9.20
N ILE A 222 9.30 17.54 9.55
CA ILE A 222 8.29 17.80 10.59
C ILE A 222 8.65 16.94 11.80
N PRO A 223 8.97 17.55 12.96
CA PRO A 223 9.27 16.78 14.16
C PRO A 223 8.11 15.85 14.53
N ILE A 224 8.41 14.59 14.84
CA ILE A 224 7.39 13.61 15.25
C ILE A 224 6.61 14.09 16.49
N VAL A 225 7.25 14.88 17.36
CA VAL A 225 6.59 15.48 18.54
C VAL A 225 5.47 16.45 18.13
N GLU A 226 5.59 17.08 16.97
CA GLU A 226 4.55 17.92 16.39
C GLU A 226 3.46 17.08 15.71
N MET A 227 3.75 15.89 15.22
CA MET A 227 2.72 14.95 14.74
C MET A 227 2.13 14.05 15.83
N ALA A 228 2.74 14.00 17.01
CA ALA A 228 2.29 13.15 18.10
C ALA A 228 0.88 13.59 18.51
N PRO A 229 -0.04 12.63 18.76
CA PRO A 229 -1.39 12.95 19.19
C PRO A 229 -1.28 13.84 20.42
N VAL A 230 -1.93 15.01 20.37
CA VAL A 230 -2.15 15.78 21.58
C VAL A 230 -2.99 14.87 22.46
N GLN A 231 -2.34 14.19 23.41
CA GLN A 231 -3.05 13.51 24.46
C GLN A 231 -3.82 14.61 25.16
N MET A 232 -5.11 14.75 24.82
CA MET A 232 -6.01 15.52 25.63
C MET A 232 -5.76 15.07 27.07
N PRO A 233 -5.55 15.99 28.01
CA PRO A 233 -5.37 15.62 29.41
C PRO A 233 -6.56 14.75 29.75
N VAL A 234 -6.30 13.45 29.92
CA VAL A 234 -7.29 12.49 30.36
C VAL A 234 -7.64 12.99 31.73
N SER A 235 -8.75 13.73 31.83
CA SER A 235 -9.36 14.14 33.08
C SER A 235 -9.34 12.91 33.96
N GLU A 236 -8.61 13.01 35.07
CA GLU A 236 -8.31 11.95 36.03
C GLU A 236 -9.52 11.02 36.18
N LEU A 237 -9.50 9.90 35.46
CA LEU A 237 -10.44 8.84 35.70
C LEU A 237 -10.05 8.24 37.05
N PRO A 238 -11.01 8.12 37.99
CA PRO A 238 -10.70 7.67 39.33
C PRO A 238 -10.11 6.26 39.28
N ASN A 239 -9.09 6.04 40.10
CA ASN A 239 -8.45 4.76 40.40
C ASN A 239 -9.39 3.57 40.10
N GLN A 240 -9.08 2.81 39.05
CA GLN A 240 -9.68 1.51 38.85
C GLN A 240 -9.11 0.56 39.89
N GLU A 241 -9.84 0.50 41.01
CA GLU A 241 -9.82 -0.64 41.91
C GLU A 241 -10.12 -1.92 41.13
N GLU A 242 -9.40 -2.98 41.51
CA GLU A 242 -9.52 -4.38 41.12
C GLU A 242 -10.87 -4.78 40.48
N ILE A 243 -10.97 -4.70 39.15
CA ILE A 243 -12.11 -5.29 38.42
C ILE A 243 -11.91 -6.81 38.44
N GLU A 244 -12.76 -7.48 39.23
CA GLU A 244 -12.76 -8.92 39.40
C GLU A 244 -12.75 -9.69 38.04
N PRO A 245 -11.95 -10.76 37.91
CA PRO A 245 -11.82 -11.57 36.67
C PRO A 245 -13.12 -12.25 36.20
N ARG A 246 -14.23 -12.14 36.95
CA ARG A 246 -15.56 -12.64 36.56
C ARG A 246 -16.29 -11.73 35.58
N ALA A 247 -16.10 -10.41 35.65
CA ALA A 247 -16.73 -9.47 34.72
C ALA A 247 -16.15 -9.62 33.30
N ILE A 248 -14.84 -9.76 33.19
CA ILE A 248 -14.14 -9.96 31.91
C ILE A 248 -14.56 -11.28 31.23
N LYS A 249 -14.87 -12.32 32.02
CA LYS A 249 -15.29 -13.62 31.46
C LYS A 249 -16.70 -13.56 30.85
N THR A 250 -17.62 -12.85 31.48
CA THR A 250 -19.00 -12.67 30.96
C THR A 250 -19.03 -11.79 29.70
N GLU A 251 -18.21 -10.75 29.66
CA GLU A 251 -18.07 -9.90 28.46
C GLU A 251 -17.48 -10.66 27.27
N ASN A 252 -16.46 -11.50 27.51
CA ASN A 252 -15.89 -12.37 26.47
C ASN A 252 -16.88 -13.42 25.95
N GLU A 253 -17.78 -13.95 26.80
CA GLU A 253 -18.84 -14.86 26.37
C GLU A 253 -19.93 -14.15 25.54
N MET A 254 -20.25 -12.90 25.88
CA MET A 254 -21.16 -12.08 25.06
C MET A 254 -20.56 -11.73 23.70
N LEU A 255 -19.28 -11.33 23.66
CA LEU A 255 -18.58 -11.05 22.40
C LEU A 255 -18.48 -12.30 21.51
N LYS A 256 -18.23 -13.48 22.09
CA LYS A 256 -18.24 -14.75 21.33
C LYS A 256 -19.61 -15.05 20.73
N LYS A 257 -20.70 -14.79 21.46
CA LYS A 257 -22.06 -14.92 20.91
C LYS A 257 -22.30 -13.93 19.77
N GLU A 258 -21.94 -12.66 19.95
CA GLU A 258 -22.11 -11.63 18.92
C GLU A 258 -21.30 -11.94 17.65
N ILE A 259 -20.07 -12.44 17.79
CA ILE A 259 -19.25 -12.90 16.66
C ILE A 259 -19.92 -14.10 15.96
N SER A 260 -20.47 -15.05 16.71
CA SER A 260 -21.16 -16.20 16.11
C SER A 260 -22.42 -15.80 15.33
N GLU A 261 -23.19 -14.83 15.84
CA GLU A 261 -24.38 -14.30 15.17
C GLU A 261 -24.01 -13.51 13.91
N LYS A 262 -22.96 -12.68 13.96
CA LYS A 262 -22.44 -11.97 12.79
C LYS A 262 -21.92 -12.93 11.72
N ASN A 263 -21.26 -14.03 12.11
CA ASN A 263 -20.79 -15.04 11.16
C ASN A 263 -21.95 -15.76 10.44
N VAL A 264 -23.05 -16.03 11.14
CA VAL A 264 -24.28 -16.58 10.52
C VAL A 264 -24.90 -15.58 9.54
N LEU A 265 -24.91 -14.29 9.89
CA LEU A 265 -25.41 -13.23 9.01
C LEU A 265 -24.55 -13.10 7.74
N VAL A 266 -23.22 -13.12 7.87
CA VAL A 266 -22.29 -13.09 6.73
C VAL A 266 -22.51 -14.31 5.82
N ALA A 267 -22.69 -15.51 6.37
CA ALA A 267 -22.98 -16.70 5.58
C ALA A 267 -24.31 -16.58 4.81
N ARG A 268 -25.34 -15.96 5.40
CA ARG A 268 -26.62 -15.69 4.74
C ARG A 268 -26.47 -14.66 3.62
N LEU A 269 -25.76 -13.55 3.86
CA LEU A 269 -25.51 -12.52 2.85
C LEU A 269 -24.68 -13.04 1.68
N LYS A 270 -23.68 -13.90 1.92
CA LYS A 270 -22.91 -14.55 0.85
C LYS A 270 -23.78 -15.39 -0.07
N LYS A 271 -24.71 -16.19 0.49
CA LYS A 271 -25.67 -16.98 -0.32
C LYS A 271 -26.62 -16.09 -1.13
N GLU A 272 -26.99 -14.93 -0.58
CA GLU A 272 -27.86 -13.98 -1.26
C GLU A 272 -27.15 -13.28 -2.42
N ILE A 273 -25.88 -12.90 -2.25
CA ILE A 273 -25.04 -12.36 -3.33
C ILE A 273 -24.90 -13.40 -4.45
N GLU A 274 -24.59 -14.65 -4.12
CA GLU A 274 -24.43 -15.73 -5.10
C GLU A 274 -25.73 -15.99 -5.89
N ARG A 275 -26.90 -15.83 -5.25
CA ARG A 275 -28.21 -15.90 -5.91
C ARG A 275 -28.41 -14.75 -6.90
N LEU A 276 -28.10 -13.52 -6.48
CA LEU A 276 -28.24 -12.33 -7.32
C LEU A 276 -27.27 -12.33 -8.50
N GLU A 277 -26.06 -12.85 -8.33
CA GLU A 277 -25.08 -13.03 -9.41
C GLU A 277 -25.58 -14.03 -10.46
N ARG A 278 -26.15 -15.16 -10.03
CA ARG A 278 -26.78 -16.12 -10.96
C ARG A 278 -27.94 -15.49 -11.72
N GLU A 279 -28.82 -14.74 -11.05
CA GLU A 279 -29.91 -14.03 -11.72
C GLU A 279 -29.40 -12.96 -12.72
N ALA A 280 -28.32 -12.25 -12.38
CA ALA A 280 -27.71 -11.26 -13.26
C ALA A 280 -27.12 -11.91 -14.51
N GLU A 281 -26.47 -13.07 -14.37
CA GLU A 281 -25.89 -13.82 -15.49
C GLU A 281 -26.98 -14.37 -16.42
N GLU A 282 -28.07 -14.93 -15.86
CA GLU A 282 -29.24 -15.34 -16.66
C GLU A 282 -29.85 -14.17 -17.45
N ARG A 283 -29.89 -12.96 -16.86
CA ARG A 283 -30.36 -11.76 -17.56
C ARG A 283 -29.41 -11.34 -18.67
N ARG A 284 -28.09 -11.42 -18.47
CA ARG A 284 -27.09 -11.13 -19.51
C ARG A 284 -27.22 -12.11 -20.68
N GLN A 285 -27.41 -13.39 -20.38
CA GLN A 285 -27.60 -14.42 -21.40
C GLN A 285 -28.89 -14.19 -22.22
N LYS A 286 -30.01 -13.87 -21.57
CA LYS A 286 -31.26 -13.50 -22.25
C LYS A 286 -31.12 -12.24 -23.11
N MET A 287 -30.41 -11.22 -22.63
CA MET A 287 -30.12 -10.00 -23.40
C MET A 287 -29.27 -10.29 -24.63
N PHE A 288 -28.28 -11.18 -24.50
CA PHE A 288 -27.44 -11.62 -25.61
C PHE A 288 -28.24 -12.36 -26.68
N GLU A 289 -29.08 -13.33 -26.29
CA GLU A 289 -29.97 -14.05 -27.20
C GLU A 289 -30.97 -13.12 -27.91
N MET A 290 -31.53 -12.14 -27.18
CA MET A 290 -32.44 -11.15 -27.74
C MET A 290 -31.71 -10.26 -28.77
N LYS A 291 -30.47 -9.83 -28.47
CA LYS A 291 -29.64 -9.05 -29.39
C LYS A 291 -29.34 -9.83 -30.68
N GLN A 292 -28.99 -11.12 -30.57
CA GLN A 292 -28.78 -11.99 -31.74
C GLN A 292 -30.05 -12.12 -32.59
N LYS A 293 -31.21 -12.33 -31.98
CA LYS A 293 -32.50 -12.39 -32.70
C LYS A 293 -32.81 -11.08 -33.43
N MET A 294 -32.59 -9.94 -32.79
CA MET A 294 -32.79 -8.62 -33.40
C MET A 294 -31.82 -8.36 -34.56
N GLU A 295 -30.58 -8.82 -34.45
CA GLU A 295 -29.60 -8.70 -35.53
C GLU A 295 -29.96 -9.60 -36.72
N GLN A 296 -30.43 -10.83 -36.46
CA GLN A 296 -30.90 -11.74 -37.50
C GLN A 296 -32.11 -11.15 -38.25
N GLN A 297 -33.09 -10.61 -37.53
CA GLN A 297 -34.24 -9.93 -38.14
C GLN A 297 -33.81 -8.73 -39.00
N ARG A 298 -32.82 -7.95 -38.56
CA ARG A 298 -32.27 -6.84 -39.37
C ARG A 298 -31.64 -7.34 -40.66
N LYS A 299 -30.87 -8.44 -40.60
CA LYS A 299 -30.24 -9.07 -41.77
C LYS A 299 -31.29 -9.61 -42.74
N ASP A 300 -32.36 -10.24 -42.24
CA ASP A 300 -33.44 -10.77 -43.06
C ASP A 300 -34.21 -9.64 -43.77
N VAL A 301 -34.52 -8.54 -43.08
CA VAL A 301 -35.16 -7.35 -43.67
C VAL A 301 -34.26 -6.71 -44.74
N GLN A 302 -32.96 -6.57 -44.47
CA GLN A 302 -32.01 -6.03 -45.45
C GLN A 302 -31.95 -6.91 -46.70
N LYS A 303 -31.94 -8.24 -46.53
CA LYS A 303 -31.94 -9.20 -47.64
C LYS A 303 -33.20 -9.08 -48.49
N GLU A 304 -34.37 -8.98 -47.87
CA GLU A 304 -35.65 -8.83 -48.59
C GLU A 304 -35.71 -7.51 -49.38
N VAL A 305 -35.22 -6.41 -48.79
CA VAL A 305 -35.12 -5.11 -49.48
C VAL A 305 -34.17 -5.20 -50.69
N LEU A 306 -33.03 -5.88 -50.53
CA LEU A 306 -32.05 -6.06 -51.59
C LEU A 306 -32.61 -6.92 -52.73
N GLU A 307 -33.29 -8.03 -52.41
CA GLU A 307 -33.95 -8.91 -53.39
C GLU A 307 -35.02 -8.15 -54.19
N LYS A 308 -35.86 -7.34 -53.54
CA LYS A 308 -36.84 -6.48 -54.23
C LYS A 308 -36.19 -5.43 -55.12
N ALA A 309 -35.05 -4.87 -54.71
CA ALA A 309 -34.32 -3.89 -55.51
C ALA A 309 -33.70 -4.52 -56.76
N ILE A 310 -33.11 -5.71 -56.61
CA ILE A 310 -32.56 -6.50 -57.73
C ILE A 310 -33.68 -6.87 -58.71
N GLN A 311 -34.82 -7.37 -58.22
CA GLN A 311 -35.91 -7.79 -59.09
C GLN A 311 -36.50 -6.64 -59.91
N LYS A 312 -36.63 -5.44 -59.33
CA LYS A 312 -37.04 -4.22 -60.05
C LYS A 312 -36.03 -3.75 -61.10
N GLN A 313 -34.74 -4.01 -60.91
CA GLN A 313 -33.72 -3.69 -61.92
C GLN A 313 -33.73 -4.68 -63.08
N VAL A 314 -34.01 -5.96 -62.82
CA VAL A 314 -34.10 -7.02 -63.84
C VAL A 314 -35.24 -6.77 -64.84
N GLU A 315 -36.36 -6.19 -64.40
CA GLU A 315 -37.51 -5.86 -65.28
C GLU A 315 -37.27 -4.68 -66.25
N LYS A 316 -36.20 -3.89 -66.06
CA LYS A 316 -35.91 -2.69 -66.86
C LYS A 316 -34.85 -2.88 -67.95
N ILE A 317 -34.35 -4.09 -68.15
CA ILE A 317 -33.24 -4.35 -69.06
C ILE A 317 -33.79 -4.58 -70.49
N PRO A 318 -33.43 -3.76 -71.50
CA PRO A 318 -33.82 -3.95 -72.89
C PRO A 318 -33.26 -5.26 -73.48
N GLU A 319 -33.99 -5.89 -74.41
CA GLU A 319 -33.64 -7.20 -75.02
C GLU A 319 -32.27 -7.23 -75.74
N THR A 320 -31.68 -6.08 -76.07
CA THR A 320 -30.35 -6.00 -76.70
C THR A 320 -29.18 -6.32 -75.75
N TRP A 321 -29.42 -6.37 -74.43
CA TRP A 321 -28.41 -6.70 -73.42
C TRP A 321 -28.30 -8.19 -73.10
N LEU A 322 -29.04 -9.07 -73.79
CA LEU A 322 -29.04 -10.50 -73.52
C LEU A 322 -27.66 -11.17 -73.72
N GLY A 323 -26.86 -10.70 -74.69
CA GLY A 323 -25.51 -11.23 -74.93
C GLY A 323 -24.48 -10.80 -73.88
N GLU A 324 -24.47 -9.53 -73.49
CA GLU A 324 -23.61 -9.03 -72.41
C GLU A 324 -24.05 -9.58 -71.04
N ARG A 325 -25.36 -9.78 -70.84
CA ARG A 325 -25.93 -10.44 -69.66
C ARG A 325 -25.51 -11.89 -69.55
N GLU A 326 -25.45 -12.67 -70.62
CA GLU A 326 -24.93 -14.04 -70.54
C GLU A 326 -23.45 -14.08 -70.18
N SER A 327 -22.66 -13.12 -70.68
CA SER A 327 -21.24 -12.98 -70.33
C SER A 327 -21.06 -12.58 -68.85
N LEU A 328 -21.80 -11.57 -68.39
CA LEU A 328 -21.80 -11.12 -67.00
C LEU A 328 -22.38 -12.19 -66.05
N MET A 329 -23.39 -12.95 -66.46
CA MET A 329 -23.92 -14.06 -65.67
C MET A 329 -22.89 -15.18 -65.53
N LYS A 330 -22.12 -15.49 -66.58
CA LYS A 330 -21.00 -16.44 -66.50
C LYS A 330 -19.89 -15.95 -65.58
N GLU A 331 -19.55 -14.66 -65.62
CA GLU A 331 -18.57 -14.06 -64.70
C GLU A 331 -19.06 -14.03 -63.26
N MET A 332 -20.33 -13.66 -63.03
CA MET A 332 -20.95 -13.66 -61.71
C MET A 332 -21.09 -15.08 -61.16
N GLU A 333 -21.37 -16.07 -62.00
CA GLU A 333 -21.45 -17.48 -61.58
C GLU A 333 -20.06 -18.05 -61.28
N LYS A 334 -19.02 -17.60 -62.00
CA LYS A 334 -17.63 -17.90 -61.67
C LYS A 334 -17.22 -17.27 -60.35
N LEU A 335 -17.50 -15.97 -60.15
CA LEU A 335 -17.27 -15.28 -58.88
C LEU A 335 -18.03 -15.93 -57.72
N ARG A 336 -19.28 -16.38 -57.96
CA ARG A 336 -20.08 -17.09 -56.95
C ARG A 336 -19.46 -18.43 -56.58
N LYS A 337 -18.95 -19.19 -57.56
CA LYS A 337 -18.22 -20.44 -57.29
C LYS A 337 -16.92 -20.20 -56.54
N ASP A 338 -16.19 -19.13 -56.86
CA ASP A 338 -14.97 -18.74 -56.15
C ASP A 338 -15.30 -18.30 -54.71
N TYR A 339 -16.39 -17.56 -54.51
CA TYR A 339 -16.85 -17.14 -53.17
C TYR A 339 -17.38 -18.31 -52.34
N GLU A 340 -18.09 -19.26 -52.94
CA GLU A 340 -18.52 -20.51 -52.28
C GLU A 340 -17.32 -21.38 -51.92
N LYS A 341 -16.26 -21.38 -52.73
CA LYS A 341 -15.01 -22.08 -52.40
C LYS A 341 -14.31 -21.42 -51.21
N ILE A 342 -14.20 -20.09 -51.20
CA ILE A 342 -13.64 -19.33 -50.06
C ILE A 342 -14.47 -19.58 -48.79
N LEU A 343 -15.80 -19.56 -48.88
CA LEU A 343 -16.67 -19.84 -47.73
C LEU A 343 -16.49 -21.25 -47.18
N LYS A 344 -16.34 -22.26 -48.05
CA LYS A 344 -16.04 -23.64 -47.62
C LYS A 344 -14.66 -23.76 -46.99
N GLU A 345 -13.65 -23.06 -47.53
CA GLU A 345 -12.32 -23.00 -46.93
C GLU A 345 -12.36 -22.31 -45.55
N ASP A 346 -13.12 -21.22 -45.40
CA ASP A 346 -13.29 -20.52 -44.13
C ASP A 346 -14.07 -21.36 -43.10
N GLU A 347 -15.05 -22.15 -43.54
CA GLU A 347 -15.80 -23.08 -42.68
C GLU A 347 -14.94 -24.25 -42.20
N VAL A 348 -14.07 -24.79 -43.06
CA VAL A 348 -13.06 -25.80 -42.68
C VAL A 348 -12.08 -25.21 -41.66
N LEU A 349 -11.56 -24.00 -41.89
CA LEU A 349 -10.66 -23.31 -40.97
C LEU A 349 -11.33 -22.99 -39.62
N ARG A 350 -12.62 -22.65 -39.61
CA ARG A 350 -13.38 -22.45 -38.36
C ARG A 350 -13.56 -23.77 -37.60
N ASN A 351 -13.85 -24.86 -38.29
CA ASN A 351 -13.99 -26.17 -37.67
C ASN A 351 -12.64 -26.68 -37.10
N GLU A 352 -11.54 -26.51 -37.84
CA GLU A 352 -10.19 -26.82 -37.34
C GLU A 352 -9.81 -25.97 -36.12
N ASN A 353 -10.11 -24.66 -36.15
CA ASN A 353 -9.88 -23.80 -34.99
C ASN A 353 -10.77 -24.15 -33.79
N SER A 354 -11.97 -24.68 -34.01
CA SER A 354 -12.86 -25.14 -32.93
C SER A 354 -12.35 -26.41 -32.24
N LEU A 355 -11.81 -27.35 -33.01
CA LEU A 355 -11.15 -28.56 -32.50
C LEU A 355 -9.88 -28.21 -31.70
N LEU A 356 -9.05 -27.31 -32.23
CA LEU A 356 -7.85 -26.82 -31.54
C LEU A 356 -8.16 -26.07 -30.24
N ARG A 357 -9.32 -25.40 -30.14
CA ARG A 357 -9.77 -24.78 -28.89
C ARG A 357 -10.24 -25.82 -27.86
N GLY A 358 -10.96 -26.85 -28.28
CA GLY A 358 -11.37 -27.95 -27.40
C GLY A 358 -10.18 -28.70 -26.79
N ASP A 359 -9.15 -28.98 -27.59
CA ASP A 359 -7.93 -29.62 -27.11
C ASP A 359 -7.11 -28.72 -26.18
N LYS A 360 -7.12 -27.40 -26.38
CA LYS A 360 -6.50 -26.43 -25.47
C LYS A 360 -7.20 -26.40 -24.12
N GLU A 361 -8.53 -26.34 -24.09
CA GLU A 361 -9.30 -26.33 -22.85
C GLU A 361 -9.15 -27.64 -22.06
N ALA A 362 -9.11 -28.79 -22.75
CA ALA A 362 -8.88 -30.09 -22.11
C ALA A 362 -7.46 -30.18 -21.51
N ASN A 363 -6.46 -29.68 -22.22
CA ASN A 363 -5.08 -29.65 -21.74
C ASN A 363 -4.89 -28.65 -20.58
N GLU A 364 -5.57 -27.51 -20.60
CA GLU A 364 -5.51 -26.52 -19.53
C GLU A 364 -6.16 -27.06 -18.24
N LYS A 365 -7.29 -27.77 -18.35
CA LYS A 365 -7.90 -28.47 -17.20
C LYS A 365 -6.97 -29.54 -16.63
N ARG A 366 -6.30 -30.31 -17.49
CA ARG A 366 -5.34 -31.34 -17.05
C ARG A 366 -4.10 -30.72 -16.38
N LEU A 367 -3.63 -29.58 -16.89
CA LEU A 367 -2.52 -28.83 -16.31
C LEU A 367 -2.88 -28.28 -14.92
N ASN A 368 -4.08 -27.74 -14.76
CA ASN A 368 -4.54 -27.21 -13.48
C ASN A 368 -4.73 -28.33 -12.44
N ALA A 369 -5.28 -29.47 -12.84
CA ALA A 369 -5.40 -30.64 -11.95
C ALA A 369 -4.02 -31.14 -11.46
N LEU A 370 -3.01 -31.18 -12.35
CA LEU A 370 -1.64 -31.56 -11.98
C LEU A 370 -0.98 -30.52 -11.05
N LYS A 371 -1.24 -29.22 -11.26
CA LYS A 371 -0.73 -28.17 -10.37
C LYS A 371 -1.29 -28.31 -8.95
N GLU A 372 -2.58 -28.61 -8.81
CA GLU A 372 -3.21 -28.86 -7.51
C GLU A 372 -2.64 -30.10 -6.82
N GLU A 373 -2.37 -31.17 -7.57
CA GLU A 373 -1.76 -32.39 -7.02
C GLU A 373 -0.32 -32.15 -6.54
N ILE A 374 0.46 -31.36 -7.28
CA ILE A 374 1.81 -30.95 -6.88
C ILE A 374 1.80 -30.10 -5.60
N GLU A 375 0.87 -29.15 -5.47
CA GLU A 375 0.76 -28.34 -4.24
C GLU A 375 0.42 -29.21 -3.02
N LYS A 376 -0.50 -30.17 -3.15
CA LYS A 376 -0.82 -31.12 -2.07
C LYS A 376 0.41 -31.92 -1.62
N LEU A 377 1.21 -32.43 -2.57
CA LEU A 377 2.42 -33.19 -2.25
C LEU A 377 3.53 -32.32 -1.63
N LYS A 378 3.58 -31.02 -1.95
CA LYS A 378 4.50 -30.07 -1.28
C LYS A 378 4.09 -29.83 0.16
N GLU A 379 2.80 -29.61 0.42
CA GLU A 379 2.28 -29.43 1.78
C GLU A 379 2.54 -30.67 2.66
N GLU A 380 2.35 -31.87 2.13
CA GLU A 380 2.65 -33.12 2.85
C GLU A 380 4.15 -33.26 3.16
N ASN A 381 5.04 -32.94 2.21
CA ASN A 381 6.48 -32.97 2.46
C ASN A 381 6.93 -31.94 3.50
N ILE A 382 6.33 -30.74 3.51
CA ILE A 382 6.60 -29.71 4.53
C ILE A 382 6.21 -30.24 5.91
N LYS A 383 5.07 -30.92 6.05
CA LYS A 383 4.63 -31.53 7.32
C LYS A 383 5.58 -32.62 7.79
N ILE A 384 5.94 -33.57 6.92
CA ILE A 384 6.86 -34.67 7.26
C ILE A 384 8.23 -34.13 7.68
N LYS A 385 8.71 -33.08 7.01
CA LYS A 385 10.00 -32.45 7.33
C LYS A 385 9.95 -31.72 8.69
N ALA A 386 8.88 -30.98 8.95
CA ALA A 386 8.68 -30.29 10.23
C ALA A 386 8.57 -31.27 11.42
N GLU A 387 7.96 -32.45 11.23
CA GLU A 387 7.90 -33.50 12.25
C GLU A 387 9.28 -34.11 12.54
N ARG A 388 10.06 -34.41 11.50
CA ARG A 388 11.43 -34.92 11.66
C ARG A 388 12.37 -33.94 12.36
N ASP A 389 12.22 -32.65 12.10
CA ASP A 389 13.08 -31.63 12.71
C ASP A 389 12.72 -31.42 14.19
N LYS A 390 11.42 -31.44 14.55
CA LYS A 390 10.98 -31.43 15.96
C LYS A 390 11.48 -32.62 16.77
N GLU A 391 11.61 -33.79 16.15
CA GLU A 391 12.08 -35.00 16.82
C GLU A 391 13.60 -35.00 17.04
N LYS A 392 14.36 -34.36 16.13
CA LYS A 392 15.82 -34.21 16.28
C LYS A 392 16.20 -33.15 17.30
N ASP A 393 15.54 -32.00 17.28
CA ASP A 393 15.82 -30.92 18.24
C ASP A 393 15.59 -31.40 19.68
N LYS A 394 14.56 -32.23 19.91
CA LYS A 394 14.33 -32.86 21.23
C LYS A 394 15.49 -33.77 21.69
N VAL A 395 16.14 -34.50 20.79
CA VAL A 395 17.20 -35.46 21.15
C VAL A 395 18.51 -34.77 21.51
N GLU A 396 18.86 -33.67 20.84
CA GLU A 396 20.07 -32.89 21.16
C GLU A 396 19.89 -32.09 22.46
N ASP A 397 18.70 -31.51 22.68
CA ASP A 397 18.37 -30.77 23.89
C ASP A 397 18.35 -31.68 25.15
N ASP A 398 17.86 -32.92 25.00
CA ASP A 398 17.89 -33.93 26.07
C ASP A 398 19.31 -34.42 26.40
N LYS A 399 20.24 -34.39 25.44
CA LYS A 399 21.63 -34.80 25.67
C LYS A 399 22.42 -33.74 26.45
N LEU A 400 22.28 -32.47 26.08
CA LEU A 400 22.90 -31.34 26.77
C LEU A 400 22.35 -31.19 28.21
N LYS A 401 21.05 -31.38 28.42
CA LYS A 401 20.45 -31.37 29.77
C LYS A 401 20.96 -32.50 30.65
N LYS A 402 21.23 -33.69 30.09
CA LYS A 402 21.82 -34.81 30.84
C LYS A 402 23.28 -34.57 31.23
N GLU A 403 24.09 -33.98 30.35
CA GLU A 403 25.48 -33.63 30.67
C GLU A 403 25.57 -32.53 31.73
N LEU A 404 24.73 -31.50 31.66
CA LEU A 404 24.63 -30.45 32.69
C LEU A 404 24.22 -31.05 34.04
N LYS A 405 23.18 -31.87 34.07
CA LYS A 405 22.69 -32.51 35.30
C LYS A 405 23.74 -33.43 35.94
N TYR A 406 24.53 -34.15 35.12
CA TYR A 406 25.61 -34.99 35.61
C TYR A 406 26.74 -34.18 36.27
N LYS A 407 27.12 -33.03 35.66
CA LYS A 407 28.12 -32.13 36.24
C LYS A 407 27.63 -31.48 37.54
N GLU A 408 26.36 -31.07 37.61
CA GLU A 408 25.74 -30.55 38.83
C GLU A 408 25.76 -31.61 39.95
N GLN A 409 25.44 -32.87 39.62
CA GLN A 409 25.43 -33.96 40.59
C GLN A 409 26.83 -34.27 41.16
N ILE A 410 27.89 -34.20 40.34
CA ILE A 410 29.28 -34.35 40.82
C ILE A 410 29.65 -33.22 41.80
N ILE A 411 29.21 -31.98 41.53
CA ILE A 411 29.45 -30.84 42.43
C ILE A 411 28.73 -31.06 43.76
N GLU A 412 27.48 -31.52 43.74
CA GLU A 412 26.74 -31.85 44.97
C GLU A 412 27.39 -33.00 45.77
N GLU A 413 27.88 -34.05 45.10
CA GLU A 413 28.60 -35.15 45.75
C GLU A 413 29.90 -34.67 46.42
N LEU A 414 30.70 -33.83 45.74
CA LEU A 414 31.93 -33.25 46.30
C LEU A 414 31.65 -32.30 47.48
N LEU A 415 30.57 -31.53 47.42
CA LEU A 415 30.14 -30.66 48.52
C LEU A 415 29.65 -31.47 49.74
N HIS A 416 28.99 -32.59 49.49
CA HIS A 416 28.52 -33.48 50.55
C HIS A 416 29.67 -34.26 51.21
N GLU A 417 30.71 -34.64 50.46
CA GLU A 417 31.95 -35.19 51.02
C GLU A 417 32.67 -34.19 51.96
N LEU A 418 32.62 -32.90 51.63
CA LEU A 418 33.12 -31.83 52.51
C LEU A 418 32.30 -31.67 53.80
N GLU A 419 30.98 -31.91 53.75
CA GLU A 419 30.11 -31.80 54.94
C GLU A 419 30.22 -33.01 55.88
N ILE A 420 30.58 -34.19 55.38
CA ILE A 420 30.64 -35.44 56.17
C ILE A 420 31.99 -35.70 56.84
N ALA A 421 33.06 -35.01 56.44
CA ALA A 421 34.40 -35.22 57.00
C ALA A 421 34.39 -35.09 58.55
N PRO A 422 34.57 -36.20 59.31
CA PRO A 422 34.38 -36.18 60.75
C PRO A 422 35.49 -35.36 61.41
N ILE A 423 35.07 -34.40 62.23
CA ILE A 423 35.95 -33.49 62.98
C ILE A 423 36.83 -34.23 64.01
N GLY A 424 36.65 -35.54 64.22
CA GLY A 424 37.47 -36.36 65.15
C GLY A 424 38.89 -36.67 64.66
N GLU A 425 39.88 -36.29 65.47
CA GLU A 425 41.20 -36.92 65.67
C GLU A 425 42.08 -37.27 64.45
N LEU A 426 42.36 -36.29 63.57
CA LEU A 426 43.61 -36.28 62.80
C LEU A 426 44.31 -34.95 63.10
N GLU A 427 45.64 -34.97 63.18
CA GLU A 427 46.47 -33.79 63.49
C GLU A 427 46.09 -32.61 62.57
N GLU A 428 45.87 -31.42 63.14
CA GLU A 428 45.32 -30.21 62.47
C GLU A 428 46.02 -29.83 61.14
N GLY A 429 47.25 -30.32 60.90
CA GLY A 429 48.01 -30.04 59.69
C GLY A 429 47.61 -30.85 58.45
N GLU A 430 47.10 -32.08 58.57
CA GLU A 430 46.77 -32.92 57.41
C GLU A 430 45.34 -32.69 56.91
N LYS A 431 44.38 -32.45 57.82
CA LYS A 431 42.98 -32.12 57.45
C LYS A 431 42.88 -30.84 56.62
N ASN A 432 43.71 -29.83 56.93
CA ASN A 432 43.70 -28.58 56.17
C ASN A 432 44.18 -28.78 54.72
N LYS A 433 45.11 -29.71 54.45
CA LYS A 433 45.58 -29.97 53.09
C LYS A 433 44.54 -30.66 52.22
N GLU A 434 43.83 -31.64 52.77
CA GLU A 434 42.81 -32.40 52.02
C GLU A 434 41.59 -31.52 51.72
N VAL A 435 41.17 -30.68 52.68
CA VAL A 435 40.11 -29.68 52.48
C VAL A 435 40.54 -28.60 51.48
N GLU A 436 41.78 -28.12 51.55
CA GLU A 436 42.30 -27.17 50.55
C GLU A 436 42.37 -27.78 49.14
N GLU A 437 42.72 -29.07 49.01
CA GLU A 437 42.74 -29.77 47.72
C GLU A 437 41.35 -29.93 47.12
N ILE A 438 40.35 -30.28 47.94
CA ILE A 438 38.96 -30.40 47.48
C ILE A 438 38.39 -29.01 47.12
N LEU A 439 38.65 -27.98 47.93
CA LEU A 439 38.24 -26.60 47.61
C LEU A 439 38.90 -26.08 46.33
N HIS A 440 40.15 -26.47 46.06
CA HIS A 440 40.81 -26.16 44.79
C HIS A 440 40.11 -26.82 43.61
N LYS A 441 39.80 -28.12 43.71
CA LYS A 441 39.06 -28.87 42.67
C LYS A 441 37.68 -28.28 42.42
N VAL A 442 36.94 -27.91 43.47
CA VAL A 442 35.62 -27.26 43.34
C VAL A 442 35.74 -25.94 42.58
N LYS A 443 36.72 -25.10 42.93
CA LYS A 443 36.98 -23.84 42.20
C LYS A 443 37.37 -24.07 40.74
N GLU A 444 38.20 -25.08 40.45
CA GLU A 444 38.52 -25.46 39.08
C GLU A 444 37.25 -25.84 38.31
N PHE A 445 36.39 -26.70 38.88
CA PHE A 445 35.11 -27.07 38.27
C PHE A 445 34.14 -25.90 38.09
N GLU A 446 34.04 -24.98 39.05
CA GLU A 446 33.24 -23.76 38.92
C GLU A 446 33.74 -22.88 37.77
N THR A 447 35.06 -22.74 37.61
CA THR A 447 35.63 -21.98 36.49
C THR A 447 35.40 -22.67 35.15
N GLU A 448 35.47 -24.00 35.08
CA GLU A 448 35.15 -24.77 33.87
C GLU A 448 33.65 -24.69 33.52
N LEU A 449 32.77 -24.72 34.52
CA LEU A 449 31.33 -24.57 34.35
C LEU A 449 30.98 -23.17 33.85
N SER A 450 31.61 -22.13 34.42
CA SER A 450 31.43 -20.75 33.97
C SER A 450 31.89 -20.57 32.52
N LYS A 451 33.05 -21.14 32.13
CA LYS A 451 33.52 -21.11 30.74
C LYS A 451 32.57 -21.85 29.80
N SER A 452 32.08 -23.03 30.20
CA SER A 452 31.11 -23.81 29.42
C SER A 452 29.79 -23.06 29.23
N LYS A 453 29.35 -22.29 30.25
CA LYS A 453 28.14 -21.46 30.18
C LYS A 453 28.32 -20.25 29.25
N ASP A 454 29.48 -19.58 29.32
CA ASP A 454 29.80 -18.48 28.41
C ASP A 454 29.91 -18.96 26.95
N GLU A 455 30.44 -20.16 26.71
CA GLU A 455 30.47 -20.80 25.38
C GLU A 455 29.05 -21.15 24.90
N LEU A 456 28.18 -21.65 25.78
CA LEU A 456 26.77 -21.91 25.46
C LEU A 456 26.02 -20.62 25.11
N ASP A 457 26.21 -19.54 25.86
CA ASP A 457 25.56 -18.25 25.58
C ASP A 457 26.06 -17.63 24.26
N ARG A 458 27.34 -17.82 23.90
CA ARG A 458 27.90 -17.41 22.61
C ARG A 458 27.30 -18.21 21.45
N THR A 459 27.21 -19.53 21.59
CA THR A 459 26.63 -20.39 20.55
C THR A 459 25.14 -20.12 20.35
N LEU A 460 24.39 -19.87 21.42
CA LEU A 460 22.98 -19.44 21.35
C LEU A 460 22.82 -18.09 20.63
N LYS A 461 23.67 -17.09 20.92
CA LYS A 461 23.66 -15.81 20.19
C LYS A 461 23.95 -15.99 18.70
N LEU A 462 24.95 -16.79 18.35
CA LEU A 462 25.28 -17.09 16.96
C LEU A 462 24.15 -17.83 16.24
N LYS A 463 23.46 -18.76 16.93
CA LYS A 463 22.28 -19.46 16.40
C LYS A 463 21.15 -18.49 16.08
N SER A 464 20.79 -17.59 17.01
CA SER A 464 19.76 -16.57 16.76
C SER A 464 20.12 -15.61 15.63
N GLU A 465 21.40 -15.22 15.49
CA GLU A 465 21.85 -14.39 14.37
C GLU A 465 21.75 -15.13 13.02
N LEU A 466 22.09 -16.42 13.00
CA LEU A 466 21.96 -17.27 11.82
C LEU A 466 20.49 -17.43 11.41
N GLU A 467 19.59 -17.70 12.37
CA GLU A 467 18.15 -17.81 12.13
C GLU A 467 17.59 -16.53 11.49
N ARG A 468 17.95 -15.36 12.04
CA ARG A 468 17.55 -14.06 11.49
C ARG A 468 18.04 -13.87 10.04
N ARG A 469 19.29 -14.20 9.74
CA ARG A 469 19.85 -14.09 8.37
C ARG A 469 19.19 -15.07 7.39
N ILE A 470 18.76 -16.24 7.86
CA ILE A 470 18.00 -17.20 7.05
C ILE A 470 16.61 -16.65 6.72
N GLU A 471 15.93 -16.01 7.67
CA GLU A 471 14.65 -15.33 7.41
C GLU A 471 14.79 -14.21 6.37
N GLU A 472 15.86 -13.40 6.47
CA GLU A 472 16.20 -12.37 5.48
C GLU A 472 16.39 -12.98 4.07
N LEU A 473 17.10 -14.11 3.97
CA LEU A 473 17.26 -14.84 2.69
C LEU A 473 15.94 -15.40 2.14
N VAL A 474 15.06 -15.90 3.02
CA VAL A 474 13.76 -16.44 2.61
C VAL A 474 12.90 -15.33 2.01
N ALA A 475 12.90 -14.15 2.62
CA ALA A 475 12.20 -12.98 2.11
C ALA A 475 12.74 -12.55 0.73
N LEU A 476 14.07 -12.46 0.58
CA LEU A 476 14.70 -12.12 -0.70
C LEU A 476 14.39 -13.13 -1.82
N ASN A 477 14.40 -14.43 -1.51
CA ASN A 477 14.02 -15.46 -2.48
C ASN A 477 12.55 -15.37 -2.91
N GLN A 478 11.64 -15.05 -1.97
CA GLN A 478 10.23 -14.85 -2.29
C GLN A 478 10.05 -13.65 -3.23
N MET A 479 10.73 -12.53 -2.96
CA MET A 479 10.73 -11.37 -3.84
C MET A 479 11.24 -11.70 -5.26
N LEU A 480 12.33 -12.48 -5.36
CA LEU A 480 12.85 -12.93 -6.65
C LEU A 480 11.83 -13.80 -7.40
N ALA A 481 11.16 -14.74 -6.71
CA ALA A 481 10.15 -15.60 -7.31
C ALA A 481 8.94 -14.79 -7.82
N ASP A 482 8.49 -13.79 -7.07
CA ASP A 482 7.38 -12.93 -7.48
C ASP A 482 7.76 -12.00 -8.64
N MET A 483 9.02 -11.52 -8.70
CA MET A 483 9.54 -10.83 -9.88
C MET A 483 9.65 -11.73 -11.11
N ILE A 484 10.06 -12.99 -10.96
CA ILE A 484 10.13 -13.94 -12.08
C ILE A 484 8.74 -14.19 -12.67
N LYS A 485 7.68 -14.21 -11.85
CA LYS A 485 6.29 -14.33 -12.32
C LYS A 485 5.80 -13.13 -13.13
N LEU A 486 6.42 -11.95 -12.95
CA LEU A 486 6.04 -10.71 -13.62
C LEU A 486 6.69 -10.53 -15.01
N LYS A 487 7.48 -11.51 -15.47
CA LYS A 487 8.26 -11.42 -16.71
C LYS A 487 7.39 -11.40 -17.99
N GLU A 488 7.21 -10.22 -18.56
CA GLU A 488 7.00 -10.02 -20.01
C GLU A 488 7.95 -8.98 -20.66
N ASN A 489 8.85 -8.31 -19.92
CA ASN A 489 9.68 -7.22 -20.49
C ASN A 489 11.20 -7.36 -20.29
N ASP A 490 11.96 -7.04 -21.35
CA ASP A 490 13.43 -7.14 -21.40
C ASP A 490 14.16 -6.23 -20.40
N TYR A 491 13.50 -5.21 -19.87
CA TYR A 491 14.05 -4.30 -18.85
C TYR A 491 14.27 -4.97 -17.48
N GLU A 492 13.65 -6.12 -17.23
CA GLU A 492 13.76 -6.82 -15.93
C GLU A 492 15.02 -7.68 -15.80
N LYS A 493 15.75 -7.95 -16.90
CA LYS A 493 16.96 -8.79 -16.88
C LYS A 493 18.09 -8.19 -16.03
N GLU A 494 18.28 -6.87 -16.05
CA GLU A 494 19.33 -6.21 -15.27
C GLU A 494 19.01 -6.16 -13.77
N LYS A 495 17.73 -5.98 -13.42
CA LYS A 495 17.27 -6.05 -12.01
C LYS A 495 17.42 -7.47 -11.46
N LEU A 496 17.10 -8.49 -12.25
CA LEU A 496 17.32 -9.89 -11.86
C LEU A 496 18.80 -10.20 -11.61
N PHE A 497 19.69 -9.67 -12.45
CA PHE A 497 21.15 -9.84 -12.27
C PHE A 497 21.66 -9.21 -10.96
N ARG A 498 21.12 -8.05 -10.57
CA ARG A 498 21.49 -7.40 -9.29
C ARG A 498 20.97 -8.17 -8.08
N ILE A 499 19.73 -8.67 -8.12
CA ILE A 499 19.18 -9.48 -7.02
C ILE A 499 19.89 -10.82 -6.92
N GLU A 500 20.24 -11.43 -8.05
CA GLU A 500 21.06 -12.65 -8.07
C GLU A 500 22.45 -12.41 -7.45
N SER A 501 23.06 -11.24 -7.69
CA SER A 501 24.32 -10.85 -7.05
C SER A 501 24.19 -10.66 -5.53
N VAL A 502 23.10 -10.05 -5.06
CA VAL A 502 22.83 -9.89 -3.62
C VAL A 502 22.54 -11.24 -2.95
N LEU A 503 21.77 -12.11 -3.60
CA LEU A 503 21.54 -13.49 -3.14
C LEU A 503 22.85 -14.26 -3.01
N ASN A 504 23.74 -14.17 -4.00
CA ASN A 504 25.04 -14.81 -3.95
C ASN A 504 25.90 -14.25 -2.80
N PHE A 505 25.87 -12.94 -2.54
CA PHE A 505 26.57 -12.33 -1.41
C PHE A 505 26.03 -12.81 -0.05
N CYS A 506 24.71 -12.81 0.14
CA CYS A 506 24.09 -13.29 1.37
C CYS A 506 24.35 -14.79 1.60
N GLN A 507 24.38 -15.59 0.52
CA GLN A 507 24.77 -17.01 0.58
C GLN A 507 26.21 -17.18 1.05
N ASP A 508 27.14 -16.36 0.54
CA ASP A 508 28.54 -16.39 0.96
C ASP A 508 28.72 -15.99 2.43
N GLU A 509 28.00 -14.98 2.91
CA GLU A 509 28.03 -14.59 4.33
C GLU A 509 27.44 -15.65 5.25
N ILE A 510 26.35 -16.32 4.83
CA ILE A 510 25.79 -17.45 5.57
C ILE A 510 26.75 -18.63 5.56
N LYS A 511 27.44 -18.89 4.45
CA LYS A 511 28.47 -19.93 4.38
C LYS A 511 29.63 -19.64 5.32
N LYS A 512 30.12 -18.39 5.38
CA LYS A 512 31.18 -17.99 6.33
C LYS A 512 30.73 -18.11 7.79
N LEU A 513 29.50 -17.71 8.10
CA LEU A 513 28.95 -17.90 9.45
C LEU A 513 28.80 -19.37 9.81
N ALA A 514 28.31 -20.19 8.86
CA ALA A 514 28.23 -21.63 9.01
C ALA A 514 29.62 -22.24 9.24
N GLU A 515 30.64 -21.81 8.53
CA GLU A 515 32.01 -22.27 8.74
C GLU A 515 32.55 -21.88 10.12
N ARG A 516 32.28 -20.66 10.62
CA ARG A 516 32.65 -20.26 12.00
C ARG A 516 31.96 -21.14 13.05
N ILE A 517 30.65 -21.35 12.93
CA ILE A 517 29.87 -22.17 13.86
C ILE A 517 30.28 -23.66 13.77
N ARG A 518 30.72 -24.13 12.59
CA ARG A 518 31.22 -25.51 12.39
C ARG A 518 32.58 -25.73 13.05
N VAL A 519 33.47 -24.73 13.05
CA VAL A 519 34.75 -24.77 13.78
C VAL A 519 34.51 -24.82 15.30
N GLU A 520 33.41 -24.26 15.78
CA GLU A 520 32.98 -24.27 17.18
C GLU A 520 32.16 -25.53 17.58
N GLY A 521 32.02 -26.52 16.69
CA GLY A 521 31.48 -27.85 17.04
C GLY A 521 30.01 -28.12 16.75
N VAL A 522 29.24 -27.16 16.18
CA VAL A 522 27.80 -27.34 15.90
C VAL A 522 27.54 -27.85 14.48
N GLY A 523 28.29 -28.88 14.06
CA GLY A 523 28.42 -29.26 12.65
C GLY A 523 27.18 -29.87 11.96
N ARG A 524 26.15 -30.31 12.69
CA ARG A 524 24.98 -31.02 12.11
C ARG A 524 23.80 -30.11 11.79
N GLU A 525 23.44 -29.17 12.66
CA GLU A 525 22.34 -28.21 12.41
C GLU A 525 22.61 -27.36 11.15
N LEU A 526 23.88 -26.98 10.94
CA LEU A 526 24.33 -26.24 9.75
C LEU A 526 24.22 -27.03 8.45
N ALA A 527 24.48 -28.34 8.48
CA ALA A 527 24.35 -29.18 7.28
C ALA A 527 22.87 -29.29 6.84
N ILE A 528 21.95 -29.27 7.81
CA ILE A 528 20.50 -29.31 7.56
C ILE A 528 20.01 -27.97 6.99
N LEU A 529 20.51 -26.85 7.53
CA LEU A 529 20.19 -25.50 7.02
C LEU A 529 20.75 -25.28 5.61
N TRP A 530 21.98 -25.73 5.33
CA TRP A 530 22.55 -25.67 3.99
C TRP A 530 21.76 -26.51 2.98
N ALA A 531 21.34 -27.72 3.38
CA ALA A 531 20.49 -28.57 2.53
C ALA A 531 19.13 -27.93 2.21
N ARG A 532 18.53 -27.18 3.14
CA ARG A 532 17.28 -26.42 2.91
C ARG A 532 17.47 -25.26 1.91
N VAL A 533 18.63 -24.60 1.94
CA VAL A 533 18.98 -23.54 0.98
C VAL A 533 19.19 -24.14 -0.43
N GLU A 534 19.91 -25.26 -0.54
CA GLU A 534 20.10 -25.96 -1.83
C GLU A 534 18.80 -26.53 -2.42
N GLU A 535 17.89 -27.03 -1.59
CA GLU A 535 16.60 -27.54 -2.04
C GLU A 535 15.69 -26.44 -2.59
N ARG A 536 15.66 -25.26 -1.96
CA ARG A 536 14.92 -24.10 -2.48
C ARG A 536 15.52 -23.55 -3.77
N LYS A 537 16.84 -23.64 -3.95
CA LYS A 537 17.51 -23.31 -5.21
C LYS A 537 17.08 -24.19 -6.38
N ARG A 538 16.65 -25.44 -6.14
CA ARG A 538 16.13 -26.34 -7.19
C ARG A 538 14.67 -26.09 -7.55
N LEU A 539 13.92 -25.39 -6.69
CA LEU A 539 12.49 -25.12 -6.87
C LEU A 539 12.23 -23.79 -7.60
N VAL A 540 13.18 -22.86 -7.54
CA VAL A 540 13.28 -21.66 -8.39
C VAL A 540 13.92 -22.05 -9.72
#